data_AF-A0A9X1R2H1-F1
#
_entry.id   AF-A0A9X1R2H1-F1
#
_cell.length_a   1.000
_cell.length_b   1.000
_cell.length_c   1.000
_cell.angle_alpha   90.00
_cell.angle_beta   90.00
_cell.angle_gamma   90.00
#
_symmetry.space_group_name_H-M   'P 1'
#
loop_
_entity.id
_entity.type
_entity.pdbx_description
1 polymer ?
#
loop_
_entity_poly.entity_id
_entity_poly.type
_entity_poly.pdbx_seq_one_letter_code
_entity_poly.pdbx_strand_id
1 'polypeptide(L)'
;MNTINVKLTNSKISQPIDVVVATIEKDFIDVSEIVTQNRFPYLLCLPAESVVALLDFTNVSPYEIWYFDDEFKFSGKGFSLISGKGSFRIQTRAKYIVLWNLKSQYYNKHAPKKCNEVSLII
;
A
#
# COMPACT_ATOMS: atom_id res chain seq x y z
N MET A 1 -6.41 -9.21 11.74
CA MET A 1 -6.26 -7.99 10.91
C MET A 1 -7.52 -7.17 11.06
N ASN A 2 -7.39 -5.88 11.32
CA ASN A 2 -8.52 -4.99 11.52
C ASN A 2 -8.69 -4.10 10.29
N THR A 3 -9.94 -3.89 9.87
CA THR A 3 -10.28 -2.93 8.83
C THR A 3 -10.59 -1.59 9.46
N ILE A 4 -10.04 -0.51 8.91
CA ILE A 4 -10.37 0.87 9.30
C ILE A 4 -10.86 1.64 8.08
N ASN A 5 -11.68 2.66 8.31
CA ASN A 5 -12.06 3.62 7.28
C ASN A 5 -11.01 4.73 7.23
N VAL A 6 -10.46 4.96 6.05
CA VAL A 6 -9.51 6.04 5.80
C VAL A 6 -10.11 7.00 4.80
N LYS A 7 -10.12 8.27 5.13
CA LYS A 7 -10.51 9.33 4.20
C LYS A 7 -9.26 9.83 3.47
N LEU A 8 -9.36 9.88 2.14
CA LEU A 8 -8.32 10.43 1.28
C LEU A 8 -8.65 11.88 0.96
N THR A 9 -7.94 12.84 1.57
CA THR A 9 -8.09 14.26 1.22
C THR A 9 -7.29 14.60 -0.02
N ASN A 10 -7.66 15.72 -0.66
CA ASN A 10 -7.04 16.20 -1.90
C ASN A 10 -7.01 15.13 -3.01
N SER A 11 -7.99 14.21 -2.95
CA SER A 11 -8.21 13.13 -3.91
C SER A 11 -9.56 13.31 -4.57
N LYS A 12 -9.76 12.69 -5.74
CA LYS A 12 -11.08 12.62 -6.40
C LYS A 12 -12.03 11.59 -5.74
N ILE A 13 -11.59 10.93 -4.68
CA ILE A 13 -12.38 9.93 -3.97
C ILE A 13 -13.24 10.68 -2.96
N SER A 14 -14.54 10.75 -3.25
CA SER A 14 -15.51 11.50 -2.44
C SER A 14 -15.93 10.81 -1.15
N GLN A 15 -15.59 9.53 -0.98
CA GLN A 15 -16.00 8.70 0.15
C GLN A 15 -14.79 8.04 0.83
N PRO A 16 -14.84 7.81 2.15
CA PRO A 16 -13.85 6.98 2.83
C PRO A 16 -13.67 5.61 2.15
N ILE A 17 -12.47 5.07 2.27
CA ILE A 17 -12.13 3.72 1.81
C ILE A 17 -11.80 2.82 3.00
N ASP A 18 -12.13 1.55 2.86
CA ASP A 18 -11.77 0.50 3.81
C ASP A 18 -10.36 0.03 3.50
N VAL A 19 -9.47 0.10 4.49
CA VAL A 19 -8.11 -0.48 4.41
C VAL A 19 -7.94 -1.53 5.49
N VAL A 20 -7.19 -2.59 5.18
CA VAL A 20 -6.73 -3.56 6.17
C VAL A 20 -5.40 -3.09 6.74
N VAL A 21 -5.33 -2.91 8.05
CA VAL A 21 -4.09 -2.46 8.71
C VAL A 21 -3.22 -3.65 9.08
N ALA A 22 -1.94 -3.57 8.73
CA ALA A 22 -0.91 -4.51 9.13
C ALA A 22 0.29 -3.76 9.70
N THR A 23 0.52 -3.89 11.00
CA THR A 23 1.76 -3.45 11.64
C THR A 23 2.82 -4.52 11.46
N ILE A 24 3.97 -4.14 10.92
CA ILE A 24 5.06 -5.06 10.59
C ILE A 24 6.27 -4.71 11.45
N GLU A 25 6.82 -5.70 12.16
CA GLU A 25 7.99 -5.55 13.04
C GLU A 25 9.24 -6.20 12.43
N LYS A 26 9.37 -6.13 11.10
CA LYS A 26 10.45 -6.76 10.33
C LYS A 26 10.91 -5.84 9.20
N ASP A 27 12.21 -5.87 8.91
CA ASP A 27 12.80 -5.14 7.79
C ASP A 27 12.63 -5.88 6.46
N PHE A 28 12.62 -7.22 6.49
CA PHE A 28 12.27 -8.03 5.33
C PHE A 28 10.82 -8.45 5.39
N ILE A 29 10.08 -8.12 4.33
CA ILE A 29 8.63 -8.23 4.30
C ILE A 29 8.22 -9.03 3.08
N ASP A 30 7.80 -10.27 3.29
CA ASP A 30 7.12 -11.06 2.26
C ASP A 30 5.68 -10.57 2.15
N VAL A 31 5.35 -9.90 1.04
CA VAL A 31 4.02 -9.32 0.84
C VAL A 31 2.96 -10.43 0.71
N SER A 32 3.34 -11.62 0.25
CA SER A 32 2.41 -12.76 0.11
C SER A 32 1.90 -13.27 1.46
N GLU A 33 2.69 -13.14 2.53
CA GLU A 33 2.29 -13.49 3.90
C GLU A 33 1.30 -12.48 4.50
N ILE A 34 1.30 -11.24 3.99
CA ILE A 34 0.43 -10.16 4.48
C ILE A 34 -0.90 -10.13 3.72
N VAL A 35 -0.85 -10.25 2.39
CA VAL A 35 -2.03 -10.06 1.53
C VAL A 35 -2.92 -11.31 1.51
N THR A 36 -3.65 -11.54 2.59
CA THR A 36 -4.51 -12.72 2.76
C THR A 36 -5.87 -12.60 2.05
N GLN A 37 -6.32 -11.37 1.80
CA GLN A 37 -7.59 -11.03 1.16
C GLN A 37 -7.37 -10.07 -0.01
N ASN A 38 -7.69 -10.49 -1.23
CA ASN A 38 -7.59 -9.66 -2.46
C ASN A 38 -8.73 -8.63 -2.62
N ARG A 39 -9.42 -8.28 -1.52
CA ARG A 39 -10.63 -7.45 -1.56
C ARG A 39 -10.36 -5.99 -1.26
N PHE A 40 -9.57 -5.68 -0.24
CA PHE A 40 -9.34 -4.32 0.22
C PHE A 40 -7.86 -3.95 0.07
N PRO A 41 -7.53 -2.65 -0.07
CA PRO A 41 -6.17 -2.17 0.06
C PRO A 41 -5.61 -2.43 1.46
N TYR A 42 -4.30 -2.61 1.55
CA TYR A 42 -3.58 -2.79 2.83
C TYR A 42 -2.82 -1.53 3.18
N LEU A 43 -2.96 -1.04 4.42
CA LEU A 43 -2.06 -0.05 5.00
C LEU A 43 -1.01 -0.77 5.85
N LEU A 44 0.21 -0.80 5.35
CA LEU A 44 1.37 -1.30 6.08
C LEU A 44 1.93 -0.18 6.95
N CYS A 45 2.08 -0.46 8.24
CA CYS A 45 2.74 0.40 9.21
C CYS A 45 4.07 -0.25 9.58
N LEU A 46 5.17 0.31 9.07
CA LEU A 46 6.52 -0.18 9.32
C LEU A 46 7.11 0.48 10.58
N PRO A 47 8.11 -0.14 11.23
CA PRO A 47 8.69 0.39 12.45
C PRO A 47 9.38 1.73 12.19
N ALA A 48 9.30 2.64 13.15
CA ALA A 48 10.00 3.92 13.05
C ALA A 48 11.55 3.78 13.08
N GLU A 49 12.05 2.67 13.61
CA GLU A 49 13.48 2.39 13.79
C GLU A 49 14.13 1.74 12.55
N SER A 50 13.34 1.23 11.60
CA SER A 50 13.87 0.59 10.40
C SER A 50 14.47 1.62 9.44
N VAL A 51 15.79 1.54 9.23
CA VAL A 51 16.52 2.47 8.34
C VAL A 51 16.10 2.30 6.88
N VAL A 52 15.80 1.06 6.46
CA VAL A 52 15.28 0.68 5.14
C VAL A 52 14.52 -0.65 5.29
N ALA A 53 13.31 -0.74 4.75
CA ALA A 53 12.57 -1.99 4.60
C ALA A 53 12.68 -2.54 3.17
N LEU A 54 12.70 -3.87 3.04
CA LEU A 54 12.72 -4.63 1.80
C LEU A 54 11.40 -5.40 1.65
N LEU A 55 10.55 -4.93 0.74
CA LEU A 55 9.29 -5.57 0.38
C LEU A 55 9.51 -6.53 -0.79
N ASP A 56 9.16 -7.81 -0.61
CA ASP A 56 9.20 -8.82 -1.65
C ASP A 56 7.78 -9.05 -2.22
N PHE A 57 7.57 -8.70 -3.49
CA PHE A 57 6.32 -8.93 -4.21
C PHE A 57 6.42 -10.13 -5.17
N THR A 58 7.45 -10.97 -5.04
CA THR A 58 7.61 -12.14 -5.89
C THR A 58 6.36 -13.03 -5.82
N ASN A 59 5.81 -13.41 -6.99
CA ASN A 59 4.58 -14.18 -7.13
C ASN A 59 3.30 -13.55 -6.54
N VAL A 60 3.33 -12.26 -6.20
CA VAL A 60 2.16 -11.53 -5.73
C VAL A 60 1.45 -10.89 -6.93
N SER A 61 0.12 -10.74 -6.83
CA SER A 61 -0.65 -10.01 -7.86
C SER A 61 -0.09 -8.59 -8.07
N PRO A 62 -0.31 -7.95 -9.23
CA PRO A 62 0.15 -6.59 -9.42
C PRO A 62 -0.46 -5.59 -8.42
N TYR A 63 0.37 -4.71 -7.89
CA TYR A 63 -0.04 -3.67 -6.92
C TYR A 63 0.40 -2.28 -7.40
N GLU A 64 -0.49 -1.30 -7.23
CA GLU A 64 -0.08 0.09 -7.07
C GLU A 64 0.34 0.30 -5.62
N ILE A 65 1.50 0.90 -5.43
CA ILE A 65 2.14 1.05 -4.12
C ILE A 65 2.22 2.54 -3.83
N TRP A 66 1.56 3.00 -2.78
CA TRP A 66 1.61 4.40 -2.36
C TRP A 66 2.47 4.55 -1.13
N TYR A 67 3.36 5.53 -1.17
CA TYR A 67 4.22 5.89 -0.05
C TYR A 67 3.68 7.15 0.61
N PHE A 68 3.65 7.13 1.94
CA PHE A 68 3.27 8.26 2.76
C PHE A 68 4.38 8.57 3.76
N ASP A 69 4.55 9.86 4.05
CA ASP A 69 5.47 10.33 5.07
C ASP A 69 4.89 10.20 6.48
N ASP A 70 5.66 10.63 7.48
CA ASP A 70 5.29 10.55 8.90
C ASP A 70 4.06 11.39 9.26
N GLU A 71 3.67 12.35 8.41
CA GLU A 71 2.47 13.18 8.54
C GLU A 71 1.30 12.63 7.71
N PHE A 72 1.41 11.40 7.18
CA PHE A 72 0.43 10.77 6.30
C PHE A 72 0.19 11.52 4.97
N LYS A 73 1.16 12.31 4.51
CA LYS A 73 1.11 12.98 3.20
C LYS A 73 1.73 12.09 2.14
N PHE A 74 1.11 12.06 0.96
CA PHE A 74 1.59 11.28 -0.17
C PHE A 74 2.97 11.77 -0.61
N SER A 75 3.95 10.86 -0.59
CA SER A 75 5.34 11.15 -0.97
C SER A 75 5.72 10.55 -2.32
N GLY A 76 4.90 9.63 -2.84
CA GLY A 76 5.08 9.07 -4.17
C GLY A 76 4.36 7.75 -4.36
N LYS A 77 4.50 7.18 -5.56
CA LYS A 77 3.99 5.85 -5.85
C LYS A 77 4.91 5.03 -6.75
N GLY A 78 4.81 3.73 -6.60
CA GLY A 78 5.42 2.74 -7.47
C GLY A 78 4.38 1.72 -7.94
N PHE A 79 4.84 0.79 -8.77
CA PHE A 79 4.01 -0.31 -9.24
C PHE A 79 4.80 -1.61 -9.18
N SER A 80 4.20 -2.64 -8.60
CA SER A 80 4.60 -4.03 -8.85
C SER A 80 3.76 -4.53 -10.02
N LEU A 81 4.38 -4.61 -11.20
CA LEU A 81 3.68 -4.98 -12.45
C LEU A 81 3.94 -6.42 -12.86
N ILE A 82 4.49 -7.27 -11.97
CA ILE A 82 5.03 -8.58 -12.35
C ILE A 82 4.04 -9.36 -13.21
N SER A 83 4.51 -9.66 -14.43
CA SER A 83 3.91 -10.57 -15.40
C SER A 83 4.80 -11.80 -15.67
N GLY A 84 5.91 -11.98 -14.93
CA GLY A 84 6.91 -13.03 -15.13
C GLY A 84 7.34 -13.76 -13.85
N LYS A 85 8.25 -14.74 -13.96
CA LYS A 85 8.75 -15.59 -12.84
C LYS A 85 9.93 -14.99 -12.05
N GLY A 86 10.37 -13.79 -12.39
CA GLY A 86 11.51 -13.14 -11.74
C GLY A 86 11.15 -12.61 -10.36
N SER A 87 12.13 -12.57 -9.45
CA SER A 87 11.94 -11.92 -8.16
C SER A 87 11.76 -10.42 -8.33
N PHE A 88 10.84 -9.82 -7.58
CA PHE A 88 10.65 -8.38 -7.56
C PHE A 88 10.62 -7.88 -6.14
N ARG A 89 11.57 -7.00 -5.83
CA ARG A 89 11.77 -6.48 -4.49
C ARG A 89 11.92 -4.98 -4.55
N ILE A 90 11.35 -4.30 -3.56
CA ILE A 90 11.43 -2.85 -3.41
C ILE A 90 12.09 -2.55 -2.07
N GLN A 91 13.10 -1.70 -2.10
CA GLN A 91 13.64 -1.06 -0.91
C GLN A 91 12.96 0.29 -0.70
N THR A 92 12.55 0.58 0.53
CA THR A 92 11.90 1.85 0.86
C THR A 92 12.20 2.29 2.28
N ARG A 93 12.14 3.61 2.50
CA ARG A 93 12.20 4.24 3.83
C ARG A 93 10.84 4.75 4.29
N ALA A 94 9.79 4.55 3.49
CA ALA A 94 8.45 5.00 3.84
C ALA A 94 7.90 4.16 5.00
N LYS A 95 7.42 4.80 6.05
CA LYS A 95 6.84 4.11 7.21
C LYS A 95 5.40 3.66 6.97
N TYR A 96 4.69 4.39 6.11
CA TYR A 96 3.32 4.11 5.76
C TYR A 96 3.20 3.81 4.28
N ILE A 97 2.73 2.61 3.98
CA ILE A 97 2.66 2.11 2.61
C ILE A 97 1.27 1.56 2.36
N VAL A 98 0.58 2.07 1.35
CA VAL A 98 -0.69 1.49 0.93
C VAL A 98 -0.48 0.61 -0.28
N LEU A 99 -0.90 -0.65 -0.18
CA LEU A 99 -0.89 -1.62 -1.26
C LEU A 99 -2.30 -1.73 -1.88
N TRP A 100 -2.44 -1.27 -3.12
CA TRP A 100 -3.65 -1.34 -3.92
C TRP A 100 -3.55 -2.45 -4.97
N ASN A 101 -4.29 -3.55 -4.78
CA ASN A 101 -4.29 -4.66 -5.75
C ASN A 101 -4.96 -4.20 -7.05
N LEU A 102 -4.19 -4.09 -8.14
CA LEU A 102 -4.64 -3.59 -9.44
C LEU A 102 -5.74 -4.47 -10.08
N LYS A 103 -5.85 -5.73 -9.66
CA LYS A 103 -6.85 -6.69 -10.15
C LYS A 103 -8.11 -6.74 -9.29
N SER A 104 -8.14 -6.06 -8.15
CA SER A 104 -9.31 -6.09 -7.25
C SER A 104 -10.47 -5.26 -7.81
N GLN A 105 -11.70 -5.71 -7.58
CA GLN A 105 -12.89 -4.91 -7.90
C GLN A 105 -12.92 -3.59 -7.13
N TYR A 106 -12.35 -3.59 -5.92
CA TYR A 106 -12.24 -2.40 -5.08
C TYR A 106 -11.36 -1.34 -5.74
N TYR A 107 -10.22 -1.74 -6.30
CA TYR A 107 -9.37 -0.85 -7.11
C TYR A 107 -10.17 -0.20 -8.24
N ASN A 108 -10.85 -1.01 -9.05
CA ASN A 108 -11.58 -0.49 -10.22
C ASN A 108 -12.69 0.51 -9.84
N LYS A 109 -13.31 0.33 -8.68
CA LYS A 109 -14.38 1.20 -8.19
C LYS A 109 -13.87 2.47 -7.52
N HIS A 110 -12.77 2.38 -6.77
CA HIS A 110 -12.34 3.44 -5.86
C HIS A 110 -11.01 4.09 -6.24
N ALA A 111 -10.26 3.57 -7.20
CA ALA A 111 -8.94 4.09 -7.50
C ALA A 111 -9.01 5.54 -8.00
N PRO A 112 -8.18 6.43 -7.45
CA PRO A 112 -8.15 7.81 -7.88
C PRO A 112 -7.47 7.93 -9.24
N LYS A 113 -8.09 8.67 -10.16
CA LYS A 113 -7.54 8.88 -11.51
C LYS A 113 -6.32 9.80 -11.56
N LYS A 114 -6.11 10.62 -10.52
CA LYS A 114 -4.93 11.49 -10.30
C LYS A 114 -4.64 11.49 -8.80
N CYS A 115 -3.38 11.31 -8.41
CA CYS A 115 -3.02 10.98 -7.03
C CYS A 115 -1.83 11.80 -6.49
N ASN A 116 -1.53 12.94 -7.09
CA ASN A 116 -0.25 13.62 -6.85
C ASN A 116 -0.18 14.35 -5.50
N GLU A 117 -1.30 14.49 -4.79
CA GLU A 117 -1.40 15.31 -3.58
C GLU A 117 -2.33 14.70 -2.51
N VAL A 118 -2.39 13.37 -2.37
CA VAL A 118 -3.32 12.72 -1.44
C VAL A 118 -2.79 12.72 0.01
N SER A 119 -3.66 12.72 1.02
CA SER A 119 -3.26 12.44 2.40
C SER A 119 -4.23 11.49 3.08
N LEU A 120 -3.73 10.64 3.99
CA LEU A 120 -4.57 9.73 4.77
C LEU A 120 -5.08 10.45 6.02
N ILE A 121 -6.38 10.37 6.25
CA ILE A 121 -7.01 10.73 7.52
C ILE A 121 -7.63 9.44 8.07
N ILE A 122 -7.02 8.94 9.15
CA ILE A 122 -7.39 7.72 9.87
C ILE A 122 -8.33 8.07 11.02
#